data_AF-A0A1I1IRM4-F1
#
_entry.id   AF-A0A1I1IRM4-F1
#
_cell.length_a   1.000
_cell.length_b   1.000
_cell.length_c   1.000
_cell.angle_alpha   90.00
_cell.angle_beta   90.00
_cell.angle_gamma   90.00
#
_symmetry.space_group_name_H-M   'P 1'
#
loop_
_entity.id
_entity.type
_entity.pdbx_description
1 polymer ?
#
loop_
_entity_poly.entity_id
_entity_poly.type
_entity_poly.pdbx_seq_one_letter_code
_entity_poly.pdbx_strand_id
1 'polypeptide(L)' 'MLDIITLIGIIIGIIIIKVASKKQNKILKNIGIFVILICLIYVIPSFLKGFVEGVVKVICKTY' A
#
# COMPACT_ATOMS: atom_id res chain seq x y z
N MET A 1 9.73 -1.10 10.74
CA MET A 1 9.05 0.15 11.18
C MET A 1 8.25 0.78 10.05
N LEU A 2 8.83 0.94 8.85
CA LEU A 2 8.10 1.42 7.67
C LEU A 2 6.87 0.57 7.30
N ASP A 3 6.96 -0.77 7.39
CA ASP A 3 5.83 -1.68 7.13
C ASP A 3 4.63 -1.48 8.06
N ILE A 4 4.90 -1.14 9.33
CA ILE A 4 3.84 -0.88 10.32
C ILE A 4 3.15 0.45 9.99
N ILE A 5 3.91 1.45 9.57
CA ILE A 5 3.39 2.78 9.20
C ILE A 5 2.53 2.68 7.92
N THR A 6 2.97 1.92 6.92
CA THR A 6 2.17 1.67 5.70
C THR A 6 0.92 0.87 6.01
N LEU A 7 0.98 -0.13 6.89
CA LEU A 7 -0.20 -0.89 7.33
C LEU A 7 -1.24 0.01 8.01
N ILE A 8 -0.80 0.85 8.95
CA ILE A 8 -1.68 1.82 9.64
C ILE A 8 -2.27 2.81 8.64
N GLY A 9 -1.48 3.32 7.69
CA GLY A 9 -1.93 4.22 6.64
C GLY A 9 -3.03 3.62 5.76
N ILE A 10 -2.89 2.35 5.37
CA ILE A 10 -3.90 1.63 4.57
C ILE A 10 -5.19 1.45 5.38
N ILE A 11 -5.11 1.05 6.66
CA ILE A 11 -6.28 0.87 7.52
C ILE A 11 -7.06 2.19 7.67
N ILE A 12 -6.35 3.29 7.93
CA ILE A 12 -6.96 4.63 8.03
C ILE A 12 -7.60 5.04 6.69
N GLY A 13 -6.92 4.81 5.57
CA GLY A 13 -7.46 5.07 4.23
C GLY A 13 -8.78 4.35 3.96
N ILE A 14 -8.86 3.06 4.32
CA ILE A 14 -10.09 2.25 4.17
C ILE A 14 -11.23 2.81 5.04
N ILE A 15 -10.94 3.19 6.29
CA ILE A 15 -11.94 3.80 7.19
C ILE A 15 -12.48 5.10 6.61
N ILE A 16 -11.60 5.97 6.10
CA ILE A 16 -11.99 7.25 5.48
C ILE A 16 -12.88 7.00 4.26
N ILE A 17 -12.54 6.05 3.38
CA ILE A 17 -13.38 5.70 2.22
C ILE A 17 -14.75 5.19 2.66
N LYS A 18 -14.80 4.32 3.68
CA LYS A 18 -16.06 3.76 4.19
C LYS A 18 -16.97 4.84 4.78
N VAL A 19 -16.40 5.78 5.54
CA VAL A 19 -17.11 6.94 6.10
C VAL A 19 -17.54 7.92 5.00
N ALA A 20 -16.66 8.19 4.03
CA ALA A 20 -16.94 9.06 2.90
C ALA A 20 -18.08 8.52 2.02
N SER A 21 -18.09 7.23 1.75
CA SER A 21 -19.15 6.57 0.98
C SER A 21 -20.50 6.65 1.70
N LYS A 22 -20.50 6.54 3.04
CA LYS A 22 -21.73 6.68 3.84
C LYS A 22 -22.30 8.10 3.79
N LYS A 23 -21.44 9.12 3.75
CA LYS A 23 -21.85 10.53 3.67
C LYS A 23 -22.05 11.04 2.22
N GLN A 24 -21.91 10.17 1.20
CA GLN A 24 -21.88 10.55 -0.23
C GLN A 24 -20.91 11.72 -0.55
N ASN A 25 -19.90 11.90 0.29
CA ASN A 25 -19.02 13.06 0.19
C ASN A 25 -17.87 12.75 -0.78
N LYS A 26 -18.06 13.15 -2.05
CA LYS A 26 -17.14 12.83 -3.16
C LYS A 26 -15.71 13.32 -2.89
N ILE A 27 -15.55 14.46 -2.21
CA ILE A 27 -14.25 15.04 -1.86
C ILE A 27 -13.52 14.13 -0.87
N LEU A 28 -14.20 13.72 0.20
CA LEU A 28 -13.63 12.85 1.23
C LEU A 28 -13.25 11.46 0.67
N LYS A 29 -14.05 10.95 -0.28
CA LYS A 29 -13.75 9.70 -1.00
C LYS A 29 -12.47 9.86 -1.82
N ASN A 30 -12.30 10.98 -2.52
CA ASN A 30 -11.13 11.24 -3.35
C ASN A 30 -9.85 11.36 -2.50
N ILE A 31 -9.94 12.00 -1.33
CA ILE A 31 -8.83 12.10 -0.37
C ILE A 31 -8.43 10.70 0.14
N GLY A 32 -9.42 9.86 0.50
CA GLY A 32 -9.15 8.49 0.93
C GLY A 32 -8.44 7.65 -0.15
N ILE A 33 -8.87 7.78 -1.41
CA ILE A 33 -8.21 7.13 -2.55
C ILE A 33 -6.78 7.64 -2.72
N PHE A 34 -6.58 8.95 -2.61
CA PHE A 34 -5.25 9.57 -2.77
C PHE A 34 -4.26 9.09 -1.69
N VAL A 35 -4.71 8.96 -0.44
CA VAL A 35 -3.92 8.42 0.68
C VAL A 35 -3.50 6.97 0.39
N ILE A 36 -4.44 6.12 -0.05
CA ILE A 36 -4.12 4.72 -0.40
C ILE A 36 -3.13 4.67 -1.57
N LEU A 37 -3.29 5.54 -2.57
CA LEU A 37 -2.42 5.59 -3.73
C LEU A 37 -0.97 5.91 -3.34
N ILE A 38 -0.76 6.90 -2.46
CA ILE A 38 0.57 7.25 -1.93
C ILE A 38 1.19 6.09 -1.16
N CYS A 39 0.41 5.43 -0.29
CA CYS A 39 0.89 4.25 0.43
C CYS A 39 1.32 3.14 -0.53
N LEU A 40 0.57 2.93 -1.61
CA LEU A 40 0.88 1.90 -2.60
C LEU A 40 2.19 2.20 -3.34
N ILE A 41 2.38 3.45 -3.78
CA ILE A 41 3.63 3.90 -4.43
C ILE A 41 4.85 3.67 -3.53
N TYR A 42 4.68 3.81 -2.21
CA TYR A 42 5.76 3.58 -1.26
C TYR A 42 6.07 2.09 -1.03
N VAL A 43 5.05 1.23 -1.08
CA VAL A 43 5.18 -0.22 -0.85
C VAL A 43 5.70 -0.96 -2.08
N ILE A 44 5.25 -0.56 -3.29
CA ILE A 44 5.61 -1.21 -4.57
C ILE A 44 7.12 -1.40 -4.77
N PRO A 45 7.99 -0.38 -4.63
CA PRO A 45 9.43 -0.55 -4.87
C PRO A 45 10.08 -1.51 -3.86
N SER A 46 9.63 -1.46 -2.60
CA SER A 46 10.10 -2.38 -1.55
C SER A 46 9.68 -3.82 -1.84
N PHE A 47 8.44 -4.01 -2.28
CA PHE A 47 7.91 -5.31 -2.69
C PHE A 47 8.66 -5.87 -3.90
N LEU A 48 8.86 -5.06 -4.94
CA LEU A 48 9.59 -5.45 -6.14
C LEU A 48 11.04 -5.83 -5.82
N LYS A 49 11.71 -5.06 -4.95
CA LYS A 49 13.07 -5.36 -4.53
C LYS A 49 13.15 -6.71 -3.80
N GLY A 50 12.27 -6.95 -2.83
CA GLY A 50 12.22 -8.23 -2.12
C GLY A 50 11.85 -9.41 -3.01
N PHE A 51 10.96 -9.20 -3.99
CA PHE A 51 10.61 -10.21 -4.98
C PHE A 51 11.80 -10.57 -5.87
N VAL A 52 12.51 -9.58 -6.42
CA VAL A 52 13.70 -9.79 -7.26
C VAL A 52 14.81 -10.47 -6.45
N GLU A 53 15.09 -10.04 -5.22
CA GLU A 53 16.07 -10.71 -4.35
C GLU A 53 15.69 -12.16 -4.08
N GLY A 54 14.42 -12.46 -3.82
CA GLY A 54 13.92 -13.81 -3.63
C GLY A 54 14.10 -14.69 -4.87
N VAL A 55 13.70 -14.18 -6.04
CA VAL A 55 13.84 -14.90 -7.32
C VAL A 55 15.30 -15.14 -7.67
N VAL A 56 16.16 -14.13 -7.56
CA VAL A 56 17.61 -14.26 -7.81
C VAL A 56 18.24 -15.28 -6.85
N LYS A 57 17.84 -15.26 -5.58
CA LYS A 57 18.35 -16.22 -4.58
C LYS A 57 17.92 -17.66 -4.88
N VAL A 58 16.73 -17.88 -5.42
CA VAL A 58 16.26 -19.21 -5.85
C VAL A 58 17.06 -19.68 -7.07
N ILE A 59 17.26 -18.81 -8.06
CA ILE A 59 17.99 -19.13 -9.29
C ILE A 59 19.47 -19.46 -8.97
N CYS A 60 20.15 -18.62 -8.19
CA CYS A 60 21.55 -18.85 -7.82
C CYS A 60 21.79 -20.03 -6.87
N LYS A 61 20.75 -20.56 -6.20
CA LYS A 61 20.89 -21.75 -5.34
C LYS A 61 20.64 -23.07 -6.10
N THR A 62 20.24 -22.97 -7.36
CA THR A 62 19.91 -24.10 -8.24
C THR A 62 21.06 -24.46 -9.19
N TYR A 63 22.10 -23.62 -9.26
CA TYR A 63 23.39 -23.89 -9.93
C TYR A 63 24.48 -24.17 -8.90
#